data_AF-A0A8T4YL29-F1
#
_entry.id   AF-A0A8T4YL29-F1
#
_cell.length_a   1.000
_cell.length_b   1.000
_cell.length_c   1.000
_cell.angle_alpha   90.00
_cell.angle_beta   90.00
_cell.angle_gamma   90.00
#
_symmetry.space_group_name_H-M   'P 1'
#
loop_
_entity.id
_entity.type
_entity.pdbx_description
1 polymer ?
#
loop_
_entity_poly.entity_id
_entity_poly.type
_entity_poly.pdbx_seq_one_letter_code
_entity_poly.pdbx_strand_id
1 'polypeptide(L)'
;MVGLSDGVYYIDFNSTDYAGNLELTNTITVILDNTPPETTITIGEPKYVRDTVYVTPETPFTLKVSGGEGSGVSSAYNIYNNNNYNSGWLNYTEPFNLMDLADAVYTIEYYSTDNLGNVDATKSIQITLFSWNYIFTDSYGKV
;
A
#
# COMPACT_ATOMS: atom_id res chain seq x y z
N MET A 1 0.49 -23.94 21.89
CA MET A 1 -0.20 -22.85 22.61
C MET A 1 -0.82 -21.98 21.54
N VAL A 2 -2.15 -21.90 21.48
CA VAL A 2 -2.84 -21.04 20.50
C VAL A 2 -2.94 -19.66 21.15
N GLY A 3 -2.42 -18.62 20.50
CA GLY A 3 -2.52 -17.24 20.96
C GLY A 3 -3.98 -16.77 20.96
N LEU A 4 -4.23 -15.63 21.62
CA LEU A 4 -5.50 -14.92 21.53
C LEU A 4 -5.71 -14.42 20.09
N SER A 5 -6.96 -14.39 19.63
CA SER A 5 -7.29 -13.82 18.31
C SER A 5 -7.22 -12.30 18.35
N ASP A 6 -7.08 -11.67 17.20
CA ASP A 6 -7.12 -10.22 17.13
C ASP A 6 -8.47 -9.68 17.64
N GLY A 7 -8.43 -8.51 18.27
CA GLY A 7 -9.60 -7.90 18.88
C GLY A 7 -9.28 -6.98 20.05
N VAL A 8 -10.35 -6.47 20.64
CA VAL A 8 -10.29 -5.61 21.83
C VAL A 8 -10.41 -6.47 23.08
N TYR A 9 -9.45 -6.30 23.98
CA TYR A 9 -9.36 -6.97 25.27
C TYR A 9 -9.51 -5.96 26.40
N TYR A 10 -10.14 -6.39 27.49
CA TYR A 10 -10.29 -5.62 28.71
C TYR A 10 -9.54 -6.33 29.84
N ILE A 11 -8.71 -5.57 30.56
CA ILE A 11 -8.01 -6.04 31.74
C ILE A 11 -8.61 -5.31 32.94
N ASP A 12 -9.40 -6.06 33.72
CA ASP A 12 -9.98 -5.59 34.96
C ASP A 12 -9.03 -5.88 36.13
N PHE A 13 -8.83 -4.89 36.99
CA PHE A 13 -7.99 -5.03 38.18
C PHE A 13 -8.57 -4.24 39.37
N ASN A 14 -8.40 -4.81 40.56
CA ASN A 14 -8.70 -4.19 41.84
C ASN A 14 -7.72 -4.72 42.89
N SER A 15 -7.66 -4.07 44.04
CA SER A 15 -6.85 -4.48 45.18
C SER A 15 -7.71 -4.66 46.44
N THR A 16 -7.31 -5.59 47.30
CA THR A 16 -7.89 -5.78 48.63
C THR A 16 -6.78 -5.64 49.66
N ASP A 17 -6.98 -4.78 50.67
CA ASP A 17 -6.00 -4.62 51.75
C ASP A 17 -6.11 -5.73 52.82
N TYR A 18 -5.19 -5.73 53.79
CA TYR A 18 -5.18 -6.73 54.88
C TYR A 18 -6.39 -6.62 55.83
N ALA A 19 -7.04 -5.45 55.88
CA ALA A 19 -8.24 -5.23 56.67
C ALA A 19 -9.52 -5.67 55.93
N GLY A 20 -9.40 -6.09 54.66
CA GLY A 20 -10.50 -6.56 53.81
C GLY A 20 -11.20 -5.45 53.02
N ASN A 21 -10.64 -4.24 52.95
CA ASN A 21 -11.20 -3.17 52.13
C ASN A 21 -10.90 -3.46 50.65
N LEU A 22 -11.96 -3.60 49.83
CA LEU A 22 -11.87 -3.83 48.39
C LEU A 22 -11.96 -2.51 47.62
N GLU A 23 -11.02 -2.28 46.71
CA GLU A 23 -11.04 -1.18 45.75
C GLU A 23 -12.11 -1.37 44.68
N LEU A 24 -12.62 -0.26 44.12
CA LEU A 24 -13.40 -0.30 42.89
C LEU A 24 -12.59 -0.93 41.75
N THR A 25 -13.26 -1.65 40.86
CA THR A 25 -12.60 -2.25 39.70
C THR A 25 -12.25 -1.16 38.69
N ASN A 26 -10.98 -1.17 38.29
CA ASN A 26 -10.45 -0.36 37.20
C ASN A 26 -10.30 -1.25 35.96
N THR A 27 -10.49 -0.67 34.78
CA THR A 27 -10.42 -1.40 33.49
C THR A 27 -9.42 -0.71 32.57
N ILE A 28 -8.54 -1.49 31.95
CA ILE A 28 -7.67 -1.05 30.84
C ILE A 28 -8.14 -1.74 29.56
N THR A 29 -8.20 -0.98 28.47
CA THR A 29 -8.47 -1.50 27.13
C THR A 29 -7.16 -1.76 26.39
N VAL A 30 -7.03 -2.93 25.77
CA VAL A 30 -5.88 -3.33 24.95
C VAL A 30 -6.37 -3.80 23.59
N ILE A 31 -5.73 -3.36 22.51
CA ILE A 31 -5.99 -3.88 21.16
C ILE A 31 -4.88 -4.88 20.85
N LEU A 32 -5.28 -6.12 20.51
CA LEU A 32 -4.38 -7.11 19.94
C LEU A 32 -4.64 -7.18 18.43
N ASP A 33 -3.61 -6.90 17.65
CA ASP A 33 -3.64 -6.98 16.19
C ASP A 33 -2.32 -7.60 15.75
N ASN A 34 -2.36 -8.86 15.30
CA ASN A 34 -1.22 -9.60 14.76
C ASN A 34 -1.42 -9.91 13.27
N THR A 35 -2.43 -9.30 12.63
CA THR A 35 -2.76 -9.58 11.23
C THR A 35 -2.17 -8.48 10.35
N PRO A 36 -1.16 -8.79 9.51
CA PRO A 36 -0.68 -7.83 8.53
C PRO A 36 -1.80 -7.35 7.60
N PRO A 37 -1.74 -6.08 7.15
CA PRO A 37 -2.61 -5.62 6.09
C PRO A 37 -2.31 -6.36 4.78
N GLU A 38 -3.27 -6.35 3.86
CA GLU A 38 -3.14 -6.87 2.51
C GLU A 38 -3.31 -5.73 1.49
N THR A 39 -2.24 -5.45 0.75
CA THR A 39 -2.18 -4.42 -0.28
C THR A 39 -2.40 -5.02 -1.65
N THR A 40 -3.24 -4.36 -2.45
CA THR A 40 -3.47 -4.68 -3.87
C THR A 40 -3.26 -3.43 -4.71
N ILE A 41 -2.77 -3.61 -5.94
CA ILE A 41 -2.61 -2.52 -6.92
C ILE A 41 -3.62 -2.68 -8.06
N THR A 42 -4.28 -1.58 -8.41
CA THR A 42 -5.14 -1.48 -9.59
C THR A 42 -4.50 -0.57 -10.62
N ILE A 43 -4.38 -1.06 -11.85
CA ILE A 43 -3.92 -0.28 -13.01
C ILE A 43 -5.17 0.27 -13.72
N GLY A 44 -5.28 1.58 -13.83
CA GLY A 44 -6.38 2.27 -14.52
C GLY A 44 -6.26 2.22 -16.05
N GLU A 45 -6.98 3.11 -16.71
CA GLU A 45 -6.94 3.30 -18.17
C GLU A 45 -6.16 4.59 -18.51
N PRO A 46 -5.56 4.69 -19.71
CA PRO A 46 -5.51 3.67 -20.76
C PRO A 46 -4.51 2.56 -20.43
N LYS A 47 -4.86 1.30 -20.72
CA LYS A 47 -3.90 0.19 -20.69
C LYS A 47 -4.17 -0.82 -21.80
N TYR A 48 -3.16 -1.61 -22.11
CA TYR A 48 -3.29 -2.75 -22.99
C TYR A 48 -2.67 -3.98 -22.36
N VAL A 49 -3.44 -5.06 -22.23
CA VAL A 49 -3.05 -6.27 -21.50
C VAL A 49 -2.94 -7.45 -22.46
N ARG A 50 -1.74 -8.05 -22.54
CA ARG A 50 -1.46 -9.37 -23.12
C ARG A 50 -0.56 -10.15 -22.16
N ASP A 51 0.53 -10.73 -22.65
CA ASP A 51 1.61 -11.30 -21.83
C ASP A 51 2.37 -10.22 -21.06
N THR A 52 2.32 -8.99 -21.55
CA THR A 52 2.87 -7.79 -20.92
C THR A 52 1.79 -6.74 -20.80
N VAL A 53 1.82 -5.96 -19.72
CA VAL A 53 0.92 -4.81 -19.50
C VAL A 53 1.60 -3.56 -20.04
N TYR A 54 0.94 -2.90 -20.99
CA TYR A 54 1.35 -1.62 -21.55
C TYR A 54 0.49 -0.51 -20.95
N VAL A 55 1.14 0.58 -20.57
CA VAL A 55 0.52 1.77 -19.97
C VAL A 55 1.06 3.04 -20.65
N THR A 56 0.32 4.13 -20.55
CA THR A 56 0.78 5.47 -20.95
C THR A 56 1.23 6.26 -19.71
N PRO A 57 1.90 7.40 -19.87
CA PRO A 57 2.30 8.24 -18.74
C PRO A 57 1.12 8.69 -17.86
N GLU A 58 -0.08 8.79 -18.42
CA GLU A 58 -1.32 9.20 -17.74
C GLU A 58 -2.03 8.07 -16.98
N THR A 59 -1.68 6.80 -17.24
CA THR A 59 -2.37 5.66 -16.63
C THR A 59 -2.25 5.71 -15.11
N PRO A 60 -3.36 5.81 -14.35
CA PRO A 60 -3.30 5.93 -12.91
C PRO A 60 -3.11 4.55 -12.25
N PHE A 61 -2.32 4.52 -11.18
CA PHE A 61 -2.11 3.37 -10.31
C PHE A 61 -2.73 3.67 -8.95
N THR A 62 -3.56 2.76 -8.45
CA THR A 62 -4.28 2.92 -7.17
C THR A 62 -3.93 1.75 -6.27
N LEU A 63 -3.41 2.03 -5.07
CA LEU A 63 -3.27 1.04 -4.01
C LEU A 63 -4.54 0.96 -3.18
N LYS A 64 -4.96 -0.27 -2.88
CA LYS A 64 -6.06 -0.56 -1.96
C LYS A 64 -5.58 -1.53 -0.89
N VAL A 65 -5.92 -1.21 0.35
CA VAL A 65 -5.64 -2.04 1.51
C VAL A 65 -6.92 -2.74 1.96
N SER A 66 -6.77 -3.98 2.41
CA SER A 66 -7.75 -4.71 3.22
C SER A 66 -7.06 -5.30 4.44
N GLY A 67 -7.74 -5.37 5.58
CA GLY A 67 -7.09 -5.76 6.85
C GLY A 67 -6.27 -4.60 7.45
N GLY A 68 -6.05 -4.59 8.77
CA GLY A 68 -5.37 -3.50 9.49
C GLY A 68 -6.25 -2.26 9.80
N GLU A 69 -7.55 -2.29 9.47
CA GLU A 69 -8.48 -1.16 9.70
C GLU A 69 -8.70 -0.84 11.18
N GLY A 70 -8.50 -1.81 12.08
CA GLY A 70 -8.69 -1.63 13.53
C GLY A 70 -7.65 -0.73 14.17
N SER A 71 -6.47 -0.62 13.56
CA SER A 71 -5.33 0.13 14.08
C SER A 71 -4.95 1.33 13.22
N GLY A 72 -5.31 1.33 11.93
CA GLY A 72 -4.95 2.34 10.93
C GLY A 72 -3.74 1.88 10.11
N VAL A 73 -3.75 2.16 8.80
CA VAL A 73 -2.76 1.63 7.85
C VAL A 73 -2.13 2.73 6.99
N SER A 74 -0.84 2.58 6.70
CA SER A 74 -0.10 3.37 5.72
C SER A 74 0.45 2.47 4.61
N SER A 75 0.37 2.93 3.35
CA SER A 75 0.89 2.21 2.19
C SER A 75 2.07 2.95 1.58
N ALA A 76 3.01 2.20 1.00
CA ALA A 76 4.15 2.75 0.29
C ALA A 76 4.40 2.00 -1.03
N TYR A 77 5.03 2.69 -1.98
CA TYR A 77 5.43 2.11 -3.27
C TYR A 77 6.81 2.60 -3.72
N ASN A 78 7.47 1.81 -4.56
CA ASN A 78 8.75 2.14 -5.17
C ASN A 78 8.71 1.78 -6.66
N ILE A 79 9.18 2.67 -7.53
CA ILE A 79 9.21 2.50 -8.97
C ILE A 79 10.66 2.50 -9.43
N TYR A 80 11.08 1.45 -10.13
CA TYR A 80 12.43 1.36 -10.67
C TYR A 80 12.48 0.66 -12.02
N ASN A 81 13.58 0.86 -12.74
CA ASN A 81 13.87 0.15 -13.98
C ASN A 81 15.34 -0.30 -14.01
N ASN A 82 15.70 -1.08 -15.04
CA ASN A 82 17.06 -1.57 -15.24
C ASN A 82 18.03 -0.50 -15.80
N ASN A 83 17.54 0.72 -16.05
CA ASN A 83 18.31 1.85 -16.59
C ASN A 83 18.72 2.84 -15.49
N ASN A 84 18.87 2.38 -14.25
CA ASN A 84 19.24 3.15 -13.05
C ASN A 84 18.19 4.19 -12.57
N TYR A 85 16.94 4.11 -13.02
CA TYR A 85 15.86 4.88 -12.38
C TYR A 85 15.38 4.13 -11.13
N ASN A 86 15.22 4.85 -10.02
CA ASN A 86 14.63 4.37 -8.77
C ASN A 86 14.03 5.57 -8.01
N SER A 87 12.72 5.55 -7.74
CA SER A 87 12.04 6.64 -7.03
C SER A 87 12.36 6.67 -5.54
N GLY A 88 12.88 5.58 -4.99
CA GLY A 88 12.83 5.29 -3.57
C GLY A 88 11.39 4.97 -3.11
N TRP A 89 11.25 4.59 -1.84
CA TRP A 89 9.95 4.36 -1.24
C TRP A 89 9.21 5.69 -1.04
N LEU A 90 8.06 5.81 -1.69
CA LEU A 90 7.13 6.92 -1.60
C LEU A 90 5.89 6.49 -0.82
N ASN A 91 5.37 7.37 0.03
CA ASN A 91 4.08 7.13 0.69
C ASN A 91 2.94 7.26 -0.33
N TYR A 92 2.00 6.33 -0.27
CA TYR A 92 0.79 6.40 -1.07
C TYR A 92 -0.28 7.23 -0.35
N THR A 93 -0.57 8.41 -0.91
CA THR A 93 -1.63 9.30 -0.41
C THR A 93 -2.78 9.47 -1.40
N GLU A 94 -2.51 9.24 -2.69
CA GLU A 94 -3.45 9.35 -3.79
C GLU A 94 -2.96 8.52 -4.99
N PRO A 95 -3.82 8.24 -5.98
CA PRO A 95 -3.40 7.58 -7.20
C PRO A 95 -2.25 8.33 -7.89
N PHE A 96 -1.24 7.58 -8.35
CA PHE A 96 -0.07 8.14 -9.03
C PHE A 96 -0.01 7.67 -10.49
N ASN A 97 0.80 8.33 -11.30
CA ASN A 97 1.03 7.98 -12.71
C ASN A 97 2.52 8.14 -13.06
N LEU A 98 2.89 8.01 -14.34
CA LEU A 98 4.29 7.95 -14.78
C LEU A 98 4.66 9.12 -15.71
N MET A 99 4.03 10.29 -15.50
CA MET A 99 4.13 11.47 -16.38
C MET A 99 5.57 11.92 -16.70
N ASP A 100 6.48 11.81 -15.75
CA ASP A 100 7.86 12.30 -15.88
C ASP A 100 8.87 11.19 -16.23
N LEU A 101 8.39 10.00 -16.58
CA LEU A 101 9.23 8.83 -16.83
C LEU A 101 9.40 8.56 -18.33
N ALA A 102 10.62 8.21 -18.72
CA ALA A 102 10.90 7.79 -20.08
C ALA A 102 10.37 6.38 -20.36
N ASP A 103 10.05 6.10 -21.61
CA ASP A 103 9.64 4.78 -22.09
C ASP A 103 10.65 3.71 -21.68
N ALA A 104 10.18 2.74 -20.89
CA ALA A 104 10.97 1.63 -20.39
C ALA A 104 10.05 0.56 -19.77
N VAL A 105 10.66 -0.56 -19.37
CA VAL A 105 10.03 -1.52 -18.48
C VAL A 105 10.27 -1.08 -17.05
N TYR A 106 9.20 -0.88 -16.27
CA TYR A 106 9.29 -0.54 -14.85
C TYR A 106 8.76 -1.68 -13.99
N THR A 107 9.38 -1.84 -12.82
CA THR A 107 8.83 -2.62 -11.71
C THR A 107 8.26 -1.65 -10.69
N ILE A 108 7.03 -1.90 -10.24
CA ILE A 108 6.39 -1.18 -9.15
C ILE A 108 6.30 -2.15 -7.97
N GLU A 109 7.03 -1.87 -6.91
CA GLU A 109 6.91 -2.55 -5.63
C GLU A 109 5.96 -1.79 -4.72
N TYR A 110 5.22 -2.51 -3.87
CA TYR A 110 4.28 -1.91 -2.93
C TYR A 110 4.05 -2.82 -1.72
N TYR A 111 3.77 -2.20 -0.57
CA TYR A 111 3.34 -2.86 0.68
C TYR A 111 2.58 -1.87 1.56
N SER A 112 2.04 -2.37 2.68
CA SER A 112 1.44 -1.54 3.71
C SER A 112 1.88 -1.98 5.10
N THR A 113 1.82 -1.04 6.05
CA THR A 113 2.14 -1.25 7.46
C THR A 113 1.03 -0.64 8.31
N ASP A 114 0.55 -1.38 9.30
CA ASP A 114 -0.41 -0.87 10.27
C ASP A 114 0.25 -0.11 11.43
N ASN A 115 -0.55 0.53 12.29
CA ASN A 115 -0.04 1.29 13.42
C ASN A 115 0.53 0.45 14.57
N LEU A 116 0.32 -0.87 14.58
CA LEU A 116 0.95 -1.80 15.53
C LEU A 116 2.25 -2.40 14.97
N GLY A 117 2.59 -2.10 13.71
CA GLY A 117 3.82 -2.52 13.07
C GLY A 117 3.72 -3.84 12.31
N ASN A 118 2.51 -4.38 12.07
CA ASN A 118 2.36 -5.51 11.15
C ASN A 118 2.57 -5.03 9.71
N VAL A 119 3.36 -5.78 8.94
CA VAL A 119 3.80 -5.38 7.59
C VAL A 119 3.35 -6.43 6.57
N ASP A 120 2.66 -5.97 5.52
CA ASP A 120 2.33 -6.79 4.35
C ASP A 120 3.63 -7.27 3.65
N ALA A 121 3.60 -8.46 3.06
CA ALA A 121 4.70 -8.88 2.21
C ALA A 121 4.81 -7.94 1.01
N THR A 122 6.03 -7.49 0.68
CA THR A 122 6.26 -6.66 -0.50
C THR A 122 5.86 -7.40 -1.77
N LYS A 123 4.95 -6.81 -2.52
CA LYS A 123 4.47 -7.30 -3.82
C LYS A 123 5.04 -6.46 -4.93
N SER A 124 5.07 -7.00 -6.14
CA SER A 124 5.52 -6.26 -7.31
C SER A 124 4.70 -6.58 -8.55
N ILE A 125 4.64 -5.60 -9.46
CA ILE A 125 4.15 -5.76 -10.82
C ILE A 125 5.18 -5.19 -11.80
N GLN A 126 5.25 -5.77 -12.99
CA GLN A 126 6.06 -5.25 -14.09
C GLN A 126 5.14 -4.68 -15.18
N ILE A 127 5.47 -3.49 -15.67
CA ILE A 127 4.75 -2.79 -16.74
C ILE A 127 5.72 -2.30 -17.80
N THR A 128 5.22 -2.08 -19.01
CA THR A 128 5.93 -1.36 -20.07
C THR A 128 5.28 0.00 -20.25
N LEU A 129 6.02 1.06 -19.94
CA LEU A 129 5.61 2.43 -20.21
C LEU A 129 5.90 2.76 -21.68
N PHE A 130 4.89 3.25 -22.38
CA PHE A 130 4.99 3.64 -23.77
C PHE A 130 4.23 4.96 -24.00
N SER A 131 4.99 6.03 -24.21
CA SER A 131 4.48 7.36 -24.50
C SER A 131 4.11 7.43 -25.98
N TRP A 132 2.82 7.44 -26.30
CA TRP A 132 2.36 7.65 -27.67
C TRP A 132 2.67 9.08 -28.12
N ASN A 133 3.90 9.33 -28.56
CA ASN A 133 4.23 10.55 -29.29
C ASN A 133 3.87 10.36 -30.78
N TYR A 134 2.58 10.26 -31.10
CA TYR A 134 2.16 10.42 -32.49
C TYR A 134 2.10 11.92 -32.81
N ILE A 135 3.23 12.47 -33.27
CA ILE A 135 3.17 13.62 -34.17
C ILE A 135 2.93 13.02 -35.56
N PHE A 136 1.68 12.94 -36.00
CA PHE A 136 1.41 12.82 -37.42
C PHE A 136 1.73 14.17 -38.06
N THR A 137 3.00 14.41 -38.41
CA THR A 137 3.24 15.33 -39.52
C THR A 137 2.78 14.58 -40.76
N ASP A 138 1.69 15.02 -41.37
CA ASP A 138 1.44 14.65 -42.75
C ASP A 138 2.63 15.10 -43.62
N SER A 139 2.72 14.58 -44.84
CA SER A 139 3.77 14.97 -45.80
C SER A 139 3.74 16.47 -46.20
N TYR A 140 2.87 17.27 -45.57
CA TYR A 140 2.70 18.70 -45.81
C TYR A 140 3.03 19.59 -44.60
N GLY A 141 3.47 19.02 -43.47
CA GLY A 141 4.11 19.76 -42.38
C GLY A 141 3.22 20.80 -41.70
N LYS A 142 1.91 20.57 -41.64
CA LYS A 142 1.00 21.44 -40.89
C LYS A 142 0.51 20.75 -39.61
N VAL A 143 0.77 21.42 -38.48
CA VAL A 143 0.07 21.17 -37.20
C VAL A 143 -1.40 21.54 -37.31
#